data_AF-A0A7J6WQ07-F1
#
_entry.id   AF-A0A7J6WQ07-F1
#
_cell.length_a   1.000
_cell.length_b   1.000
_cell.length_c   1.000
_cell.angle_alpha   90.00
_cell.angle_beta   90.00
_cell.angle_gamma   90.00
#
_symmetry.space_group_name_H-M   'P 1'
#
loop_
_entity.id
_entity.type
_entity.pdbx_description
1 polymer ?
#
loop_
_entity_poly.entity_id
_entity_poly.type
_entity_poly.pdbx_seq_one_letter_code
_entity_poly.pdbx_strand_id
1 'polypeptide(L)'
;MMEIDSDSEQSSTKKKIETLQGFILGPLTSSISKLSFSSRGIPSDEDFHFYYNFNEFKKPIKEIVKKTESTLKSIGTSTSGIWGKNLSFPDDLDDAYDWLVNINDELFERFDSCVDEFKKVRKMEEESGKRVSSIMDEDGFQLVGKKKKGENRNLEKDEVEKMGSFSSAVKTVSRDARTTAARPRVPFHIPSITRPQREFKMVVDNSNEPFEHFWLEKSEDGSRVIHPLENYTDLDFIDRHTMDVELVKPLPVESTPFKLVEEVKDLKELAVKLHDVNEFA
;
A
#
# COMPACT_ATOMS: atom_id res chain seq x y z
N MET A 1 -26.30 3.97 22.96
CA MET A 1 -26.13 4.51 21.61
C MET A 1 -24.92 5.41 21.71
N MET A 2 -23.75 4.89 21.35
CA MET A 2 -22.50 5.64 21.31
C MET A 2 -21.94 5.41 19.92
N GLU A 3 -21.85 6.50 19.17
CA GLU A 3 -21.21 6.57 17.86
C GLU A 3 -19.73 6.26 18.06
N ILE A 4 -19.24 5.19 17.44
CA ILE A 4 -17.82 4.83 17.47
C ILE A 4 -17.19 5.43 16.21
N ASP A 5 -16.28 6.36 16.47
CA ASP A 5 -15.50 7.15 15.52
C ASP A 5 -14.90 6.34 14.39
N SER A 6 -15.42 6.57 13.17
CA SER A 6 -14.71 6.31 11.91
C SER A 6 -13.58 7.33 11.64
N ASP A 7 -13.26 8.17 12.62
CA ASP A 7 -12.36 9.30 12.49
C ASP A 7 -10.88 8.97 12.73
N SER A 8 -10.51 7.84 13.33
CA SER A 8 -9.13 7.59 13.80
C SER A 8 -8.08 7.35 12.69
N GLU A 9 -8.43 6.65 11.60
CA GLU A 9 -7.48 6.38 10.48
C GLU A 9 -7.52 7.42 9.37
N GLN A 10 -8.71 7.98 9.07
CA GLN A 10 -8.78 9.23 8.31
C GLN A 10 -7.97 10.30 9.04
N SER A 11 -8.02 10.34 10.38
CA SER A 11 -7.15 11.19 11.20
C SER A 11 -5.68 10.88 11.01
N SER A 12 -5.23 9.63 10.84
CA SER A 12 -3.79 9.33 10.66
C SER A 12 -3.23 9.81 9.31
N THR A 13 -3.93 9.56 8.21
CA THR A 13 -3.52 10.00 6.87
C THR A 13 -3.75 11.49 6.68
N LYS A 14 -4.86 12.04 7.19
CA LYS A 14 -5.05 13.50 7.29
C LYS A 14 -3.95 14.12 8.14
N LYS A 15 -3.58 13.56 9.29
CA LYS A 15 -2.45 14.02 10.12
C LYS A 15 -1.13 13.96 9.36
N LYS A 16 -0.84 12.89 8.60
CA LYS A 16 0.37 12.81 7.77
C LYS A 16 0.38 13.90 6.70
N ILE A 17 -0.76 14.13 6.02
CA ILE A 17 -0.93 15.19 5.02
C ILE A 17 -0.81 16.57 5.66
N GLU A 18 -1.44 16.81 6.80
CA GLU A 18 -1.38 18.05 7.58
C GLU A 18 0.04 18.32 8.09
N THR A 19 0.76 17.27 8.53
CA THR A 19 2.16 17.36 8.96
C THR A 19 3.06 17.70 7.78
N LEU A 20 2.86 17.02 6.64
CA LEU A 20 3.60 17.29 5.40
C LEU A 20 3.31 18.72 4.90
N GLN A 21 2.05 19.12 4.90
CA GLN A 21 1.60 20.44 4.47
C GLN A 21 2.12 21.53 5.41
N GLY A 22 2.10 21.29 6.72
CA GLY A 22 2.69 22.16 7.73
C GLY A 22 4.20 22.30 7.57
N PHE A 23 4.90 21.20 7.27
CA PHE A 23 6.32 21.21 6.97
C PHE A 23 6.64 22.01 5.69
N ILE A 24 5.88 21.77 4.62
CA ILE A 24 6.03 22.47 3.33
C ILE A 24 5.76 23.96 3.50
N LEU A 25 4.59 24.35 4.03
CA LEU A 25 4.17 25.75 4.17
C LEU A 25 4.96 26.52 5.22
N GLY A 26 5.55 25.84 6.21
CA GLY A 26 6.30 26.48 7.29
C GLY A 26 7.81 26.39 7.08
N PRO A 27 8.49 25.47 7.79
CA PRO A 27 9.94 25.45 7.91
C PRO A 27 10.66 25.25 6.57
N LEU A 28 10.13 24.43 5.66
CA LEU A 28 10.79 24.16 4.38
C LEU A 28 10.75 25.39 3.47
N THR A 29 9.57 25.96 3.24
CA THR A 29 9.43 27.16 2.39
C THR A 29 10.20 28.35 2.97
N SER A 30 10.18 28.54 4.29
CA SER A 30 10.99 29.59 4.94
C SER A 30 12.49 29.37 4.73
N SER A 31 12.96 28.13 4.88
CA SER A 31 14.38 27.79 4.69
C SER A 31 14.83 27.96 3.25
N ILE A 32 14.01 27.52 2.27
CA ILE A 32 14.27 27.71 0.84
C ILE A 32 14.27 29.19 0.48
N SER A 33 13.33 29.97 1.03
CA SER A 33 13.26 31.42 0.77
C SER A 33 14.50 32.15 1.31
N LYS A 34 14.92 31.81 2.54
CA LYS A 34 16.17 32.33 3.13
C LYS A 34 17.39 31.93 2.30
N LEU A 35 17.47 30.66 1.90
CA LEU A 35 18.56 30.16 1.06
C LEU A 35 18.61 30.88 -0.29
N SER A 36 17.46 31.03 -0.96
CA SER A 36 17.34 31.75 -2.23
C SER A 36 17.76 33.21 -2.07
N PHE A 37 17.28 33.89 -1.02
CA PHE A 37 17.67 35.27 -0.73
C PHE A 37 19.18 35.40 -0.45
N SER A 38 19.73 34.54 0.40
CA SER A 38 21.16 34.53 0.72
C SER A 38 22.04 34.17 -0.49
N SER A 39 21.55 33.32 -1.40
CA SER A 39 22.30 32.95 -2.62
C SER A 39 22.53 34.14 -3.55
N ARG A 40 21.62 35.13 -3.56
CA ARG A 40 21.77 36.36 -4.36
C ARG A 40 22.92 37.24 -3.89
N GLY A 41 23.42 37.03 -2.67
CA GLY A 41 24.61 37.70 -2.16
C GLY A 41 25.91 37.08 -2.64
N ILE A 42 25.86 35.94 -3.34
CA ILE A 42 27.04 35.33 -3.97
C ILE A 42 27.24 36.00 -5.33
N PRO A 43 28.38 36.68 -5.56
CA PRO A 43 28.66 37.30 -6.85
C PRO A 43 28.77 36.23 -7.94
N SER A 44 27.90 36.28 -8.95
CA SER A 44 27.96 35.43 -10.15
C SER A 44 28.70 36.10 -11.31
N ASP A 45 28.64 37.44 -11.37
CA ASP A 45 29.08 38.24 -12.52
C ASP A 45 30.27 39.16 -12.18
N GLU A 46 30.75 39.12 -10.94
CA GLU A 46 31.90 39.91 -10.48
C GLU A 46 33.15 39.04 -10.36
N ASP A 47 34.30 39.56 -10.77
CA ASP A 47 35.59 38.89 -10.59
C ASP A 47 36.05 39.00 -9.12
N PHE A 48 36.01 37.87 -8.42
CA PHE A 48 36.48 37.74 -7.04
C PHE A 48 37.83 37.02 -6.91
N HIS A 49 38.57 36.81 -8.00
CA HIS A 49 39.88 36.14 -7.98
C HIS A 49 40.87 36.85 -7.06
N PHE A 50 40.84 38.19 -7.01
CA PHE A 50 41.66 38.97 -6.09
C PHE A 50 41.36 38.63 -4.62
N TYR A 51 40.08 38.54 -4.25
CA TYR A 51 39.65 38.26 -2.88
C TYR A 51 39.90 36.81 -2.47
N TYR A 52 39.96 35.88 -3.45
CA TYR A 52 40.28 34.47 -3.21
C TYR A 52 41.70 34.23 -2.67
N ASN A 53 42.57 35.24 -2.72
CA ASN A 53 43.89 35.19 -2.09
C ASN A 53 43.83 35.31 -0.55
N PHE A 54 42.76 35.88 -0.01
CA PHE A 54 42.58 36.06 1.43
C PHE A 54 41.85 34.85 2.04
N ASN A 55 42.37 34.35 3.15
CA ASN A 55 41.80 33.18 3.82
C ASN A 55 40.41 33.47 4.40
N GLU A 56 40.17 34.72 4.76
CA GLU A 56 38.92 35.26 5.30
C GLU A 56 37.77 35.12 4.29
N PHE A 57 38.07 35.23 2.99
CA PHE A 57 37.10 35.04 1.90
C PHE A 57 37.09 33.59 1.39
N LYS A 58 38.28 32.99 1.22
CA LYS A 58 38.43 31.63 0.67
C LYS A 58 37.81 30.54 1.54
N LYS A 59 37.91 30.64 2.87
CA LYS A 59 37.41 29.60 3.79
C LYS A 59 35.87 29.52 3.76
N PRO A 60 35.10 30.61 3.92
CA PRO A 60 33.65 30.57 3.81
C PRO A 60 33.15 30.04 2.46
N ILE A 61 33.77 30.46 1.34
CA ILE A 61 33.38 29.99 0.01
C ILE A 61 33.56 28.48 -0.13
N LYS A 62 34.70 27.93 0.32
CA LYS A 62 34.92 26.48 0.33
C LYS A 62 33.94 25.73 1.22
N GLU A 63 33.55 26.31 2.34
CA GLU A 63 32.56 25.71 3.23
C GLU A 63 31.17 25.67 2.57
N ILE A 64 30.77 26.75 1.89
CA ILE A 64 29.52 26.81 1.13
C ILE A 64 29.52 25.75 0.05
N VAL A 65 30.56 25.69 -0.80
CA VAL A 65 30.67 24.69 -1.88
C VAL A 65 30.56 23.26 -1.32
N LYS A 66 31.32 22.94 -0.27
CA LYS A 66 31.29 21.61 0.36
C LYS A 66 29.91 21.25 0.90
N LYS A 67 29.21 22.20 1.55
CA LYS A 67 27.85 21.97 2.06
C LYS A 67 26.84 21.79 0.93
N THR A 68 26.94 22.59 -0.14
CA THR A 68 26.06 22.49 -1.30
C THR A 68 26.25 21.15 -2.01
N GLU A 69 27.50 20.75 -2.30
CA GLU A 69 27.81 19.45 -2.90
C GLU A 69 27.31 18.28 -2.05
N SER A 70 27.54 18.31 -0.73
CA SER A 70 27.04 17.28 0.19
C SER A 70 25.52 17.18 0.18
N THR A 71 24.82 18.31 0.06
CA THR A 71 23.35 18.36 0.01
C THR A 71 22.85 17.80 -1.32
N LEU A 72 23.46 18.20 -2.44
CA LEU A 72 23.12 17.69 -3.78
C LEU A 72 23.39 16.19 -3.91
N LYS A 73 24.50 15.69 -3.34
CA LYS A 73 24.78 14.25 -3.23
C LYS A 73 23.70 13.52 -2.43
N SER A 74 23.27 14.07 -1.30
CA SER A 74 22.18 13.48 -0.49
C SER A 74 20.86 13.40 -1.28
N ILE A 75 20.50 14.48 -1.98
CA ILE A 75 19.31 14.51 -2.86
C ILE A 75 19.44 13.41 -3.93
N GLY A 76 20.56 13.37 -4.66
CA GLY A 76 20.82 12.38 -5.69
C GLY A 76 20.71 10.93 -5.17
N THR A 77 21.31 10.62 -4.01
CA THR A 77 21.20 9.28 -3.42
C THR A 77 19.77 8.91 -3.03
N SER A 78 18.97 9.89 -2.60
CA SER A 78 17.57 9.68 -2.22
C SER A 78 16.67 9.41 -3.43
N THR A 79 17.01 9.92 -4.62
CA THR A 79 16.23 9.70 -5.85
C THR A 79 16.12 8.22 -6.24
N SER A 80 17.13 7.40 -5.93
CA SER A 80 17.09 5.97 -6.24
C SER A 80 15.93 5.25 -5.56
N GLY A 81 15.58 5.62 -4.33
CA GLY A 81 14.46 5.03 -3.59
C GLY A 81 13.10 5.57 -4.04
N ILE A 82 13.05 6.82 -4.50
CA ILE A 82 11.79 7.52 -4.82
C ILE A 82 11.41 7.30 -6.30
N TRP A 83 12.38 7.32 -7.21
CA TRP A 83 12.15 7.26 -8.66
C TRP A 83 12.59 5.94 -9.29
N GLY A 84 13.31 5.08 -8.56
CA GLY A 84 13.79 3.78 -9.07
C GLY A 84 14.89 3.89 -10.13
N LYS A 85 15.42 5.11 -10.34
CA LYS A 85 16.58 5.40 -11.20
C LYS A 85 17.70 5.96 -10.32
N ASN A 86 18.91 5.47 -10.52
CA ASN A 86 20.06 6.03 -9.81
C ASN A 86 20.51 7.33 -10.51
N LEU A 87 20.16 8.48 -9.92
CA LEU A 87 20.61 9.79 -10.37
C LEU A 87 21.56 10.38 -9.32
N SER A 88 22.67 9.68 -9.05
CA SER A 88 23.72 10.18 -8.16
C SER A 88 24.33 11.48 -8.71
N PHE A 89 24.57 12.44 -7.81
CA PHE A 89 25.27 13.68 -8.16
C PHE A 89 26.70 13.36 -8.65
N PRO A 90 27.13 13.92 -9.81
CA PRO A 90 28.44 13.65 -10.39
C PRO A 90 29.59 14.23 -9.55
N ASP A 91 30.79 13.66 -9.71
CA ASP A 91 32.01 14.20 -9.10
C ASP A 91 32.65 15.31 -9.94
N ASP A 92 32.34 15.35 -11.25
CA ASP A 92 32.73 16.44 -12.16
C ASP A 92 31.62 17.51 -12.20
N LEU A 93 32.02 18.78 -12.11
CA LEU A 93 31.11 19.91 -12.17
C LEU A 93 30.58 20.16 -13.59
N ASP A 94 31.31 19.75 -14.61
CA ASP A 94 30.87 19.89 -16.01
C ASP A 94 29.62 19.01 -16.27
N ASP A 95 29.55 17.85 -15.60
CA ASP A 95 28.39 16.94 -15.68
C ASP A 95 27.22 17.36 -14.76
N ALA A 96 27.44 18.31 -13.84
CA ALA A 96 26.44 18.69 -12.84
C ALA A 96 25.22 19.39 -13.44
N TYR A 97 25.40 20.12 -14.55
CA TYR A 97 24.30 20.75 -15.27
C TYR A 97 23.41 19.70 -15.96
N ASP A 98 24.01 18.76 -16.68
CA ASP A 98 23.29 17.66 -17.34
C ASP A 98 22.56 16.78 -16.31
N TRP A 99 23.19 16.54 -15.16
CA TRP A 99 22.55 15.87 -14.04
C TRP A 99 21.29 16.63 -13.57
N LEU A 100 21.37 17.95 -13.39
CA LEU A 100 20.22 18.76 -12.96
C LEU A 100 19.09 18.75 -13.99
N VAL A 101 19.41 18.79 -15.28
CA VAL A 101 18.41 18.70 -16.37
C VAL A 101 17.68 17.35 -16.29
N ASN A 102 18.41 16.24 -16.17
CA ASN A 102 17.82 14.90 -16.05
C ASN A 102 16.90 14.75 -14.82
N ILE A 103 17.30 15.33 -13.69
CA ILE A 103 16.48 15.36 -12.46
C ILE A 103 15.17 16.13 -12.70
N ASN A 104 15.24 17.29 -13.35
CA ASN A 104 14.06 18.11 -13.63
C ASN A 104 13.11 17.40 -14.60
N ASP A 105 13.62 16.77 -15.65
CA ASP A 105 12.81 16.04 -16.61
C ASP A 105 12.04 14.88 -15.95
N GLU A 106 12.72 14.07 -15.12
CA GLU A 106 12.06 13.00 -14.36
C GLU A 106 10.98 13.56 -13.42
N LEU A 107 11.27 14.67 -12.72
CA LEU A 107 10.31 15.31 -11.83
C LEU A 107 9.05 15.75 -12.58
N PHE A 108 9.21 16.39 -13.74
CA PHE A 108 8.08 16.86 -14.53
C PHE A 108 7.29 15.70 -15.16
N GLU A 109 7.96 14.67 -15.68
CA GLU A 109 7.29 13.48 -16.23
C GLU A 109 6.43 12.77 -15.16
N ARG A 110 6.93 12.69 -13.93
CA ARG A 110 6.20 12.15 -12.79
C ARG A 110 5.03 13.03 -12.39
N PHE A 111 5.25 14.33 -12.32
CA PHE A 111 4.19 15.28 -12.00
C PHE A 111 3.05 15.19 -13.02
N ASP A 112 3.36 15.18 -14.31
CA ASP A 112 2.38 15.05 -15.38
C ASP A 112 1.63 13.73 -15.29
N SER A 113 2.34 12.62 -15.07
CA SER A 113 1.74 11.30 -14.85
C SER A 113 0.76 11.30 -13.67
N CYS A 114 1.15 11.88 -12.53
CA CYS A 114 0.30 12.02 -11.34
C CYS A 114 -0.91 12.92 -11.61
N VAL A 115 -0.73 14.02 -12.33
CA VAL A 115 -1.82 14.95 -12.67
C VAL A 115 -2.81 14.30 -13.63
N ASP A 116 -2.35 13.55 -14.62
CA ASP A 116 -3.21 12.85 -15.56
C ASP A 116 -3.96 11.69 -14.89
N GLU A 117 -3.31 10.97 -13.99
CA GLU A 117 -3.96 9.99 -13.13
C GLU A 117 -5.05 10.66 -12.27
N PHE A 118 -4.74 11.78 -11.61
CA PHE A 118 -5.71 12.54 -10.83
C PHE A 118 -6.90 13.01 -11.67
N LYS A 119 -6.67 13.54 -12.88
CA LYS A 119 -7.73 13.94 -13.80
C LYS A 119 -8.57 12.75 -14.23
N LYS A 120 -7.94 11.61 -14.52
CA LYS A 120 -8.64 10.36 -14.90
C LYS A 120 -9.52 9.86 -13.75
N VAL A 121 -8.99 9.85 -12.53
CA VAL A 121 -9.73 9.54 -11.30
C VAL A 121 -10.93 10.47 -11.18
N ARG A 122 -10.72 11.79 -11.18
CA ARG A 122 -11.81 12.79 -11.10
C ARG A 122 -12.87 12.63 -12.18
N LYS A 123 -12.48 12.39 -13.44
CA LYS A 123 -13.43 12.17 -14.54
C LYS A 123 -14.26 10.90 -14.32
N MET A 124 -13.62 9.81 -13.90
CA MET A 124 -14.31 8.57 -13.54
C MET A 124 -15.22 8.77 -12.31
N GLU A 125 -14.87 9.64 -11.36
CA GLU A 125 -15.72 9.99 -10.21
C GLU A 125 -16.94 10.80 -10.63
N GLU A 126 -16.76 11.76 -11.54
CA GLU A 126 -17.83 12.59 -12.09
C GLU A 126 -18.78 11.79 -12.98
N GLU A 127 -18.27 10.82 -13.75
CA GLU A 127 -19.07 9.94 -14.63
C GLU A 127 -19.76 8.79 -13.86
N SER A 128 -19.15 8.27 -12.80
CA SER A 128 -19.72 7.15 -12.00
C SER A 128 -20.45 7.59 -10.73
N GLY A 129 -20.28 8.84 -10.30
CA GLY A 129 -20.82 9.39 -9.06
C GLY A 129 -20.19 8.82 -7.78
N LYS A 130 -19.10 8.04 -7.85
CA LYS A 130 -18.42 7.39 -6.71
C LYS A 130 -16.91 7.60 -6.76
N ARG A 131 -16.24 7.70 -5.60
CA ARG A 131 -14.78 7.92 -5.52
C ARG A 131 -13.96 6.77 -6.16
N VAL A 132 -12.91 7.09 -6.91
CA VAL A 132 -12.19 6.18 -7.84
C VAL A 132 -10.90 5.58 -7.26
N SER A 133 -10.54 5.88 -6.00
CA SER A 133 -9.48 5.13 -5.30
C SER A 133 -9.76 3.61 -5.21
N SER A 134 -10.93 3.16 -5.65
CA SER A 134 -11.43 1.79 -5.61
C SER A 134 -11.14 0.94 -6.87
N ILE A 135 -10.54 1.48 -7.94
CA ILE A 135 -10.41 0.78 -9.24
C ILE A 135 -9.00 0.21 -9.52
N MET A 136 -7.96 0.66 -8.82
CA MET A 136 -6.56 0.29 -9.12
C MET A 136 -6.02 -0.88 -8.29
N ASP A 137 -6.89 -1.74 -7.75
CA ASP A 137 -6.45 -3.00 -7.14
C ASP A 137 -5.97 -3.95 -8.25
N GLU A 138 -4.65 -4.17 -8.33
CA GLU A 138 -3.91 -5.13 -9.17
C GLU A 138 -4.28 -6.60 -8.83
N ASP A 139 -5.56 -6.98 -8.90
CA ASP A 139 -6.02 -8.34 -8.56
C ASP A 139 -6.18 -9.23 -9.80
N GLY A 140 -5.36 -10.27 -9.93
CA GLY A 140 -5.62 -11.40 -10.84
C GLY A 140 -4.39 -12.21 -11.25
N PHE A 141 -4.62 -13.45 -11.70
CA PHE A 141 -3.56 -14.30 -12.24
C PHE A 141 -3.28 -14.00 -13.72
N GLN A 142 -2.00 -14.02 -14.09
CA GLN A 142 -1.57 -13.98 -15.49
C GLN A 142 -1.53 -15.39 -16.07
N LEU A 143 -2.23 -15.62 -17.18
CA LEU A 143 -2.25 -16.93 -17.84
C LEU A 143 -0.85 -17.30 -18.39
N VAL A 144 -0.11 -18.21 -17.73
CA VAL A 144 1.21 -18.67 -18.17
C VAL A 144 1.08 -19.88 -19.12
N GLY A 145 0.74 -19.65 -20.39
CA GLY A 145 0.91 -20.65 -21.45
C GLY A 145 2.39 -21.05 -21.62
N LYS A 146 2.70 -22.33 -21.37
CA LYS A 146 4.00 -22.94 -21.67
C LYS A 146 4.20 -23.05 -23.18
N LYS A 147 5.29 -22.48 -23.70
CA LYS A 147 5.73 -22.72 -25.09
C LYS A 147 6.26 -24.15 -25.20
N LYS A 148 5.50 -25.07 -25.79
CA LYS A 148 6.00 -26.42 -26.11
C LYS A 148 6.97 -26.28 -27.28
N LYS A 149 8.27 -26.51 -27.04
CA LYS A 149 9.30 -26.60 -28.09
C LYS A 149 9.03 -27.90 -28.84
N GLY A 150 8.44 -27.80 -30.02
CA GLY A 150 8.15 -28.95 -30.89
C GLY A 150 9.44 -29.49 -31.49
N GLU A 151 9.80 -30.70 -31.10
CA GLU A 151 10.76 -31.54 -31.80
C GLU A 151 9.97 -32.45 -32.75
N ASN A 152 10.28 -32.38 -34.04
CA ASN A 152 9.65 -33.17 -35.10
C ASN A 152 9.90 -34.67 -34.88
N ARG A 153 8.86 -35.47 -34.66
CA ARG A 153 8.82 -36.87 -35.11
C ARG A 153 7.43 -37.23 -35.61
N ASN A 154 7.39 -37.62 -36.88
CA ASN A 154 6.29 -38.31 -37.54
C ASN A 154 5.90 -39.58 -36.76
N LEU A 155 4.59 -39.90 -36.70
CA LEU A 155 4.03 -41.24 -36.93
C LEU A 155 2.49 -41.23 -36.84
N GLU A 156 1.92 -42.27 -37.42
CA GLU A 156 0.60 -42.43 -38.05
C GLU A 156 -0.66 -42.33 -37.17
N LYS A 157 -1.78 -42.21 -37.90
CA LYS A 157 -3.18 -42.34 -37.51
C LYS A 157 -3.47 -43.60 -36.68
N ASP A 158 -4.43 -43.49 -35.76
CA ASP A 158 -5.61 -44.37 -35.76
C ASP A 158 -6.78 -43.74 -34.97
N GLU A 159 -7.98 -43.94 -35.50
CA GLU A 159 -9.27 -43.52 -34.93
C GLU A 159 -9.81 -44.59 -33.97
N VAL A 160 -10.25 -44.21 -32.76
CA VAL A 160 -11.29 -44.93 -32.01
C VAL A 160 -12.12 -43.93 -31.19
N GLU A 161 -13.42 -44.02 -31.33
CA GLU A 161 -14.46 -43.26 -30.63
C GLU A 161 -14.60 -43.60 -29.12
N LYS A 162 -15.31 -42.70 -28.43
CA LYS A 162 -16.20 -42.87 -27.25
C LYS A 162 -15.72 -42.53 -25.83
N MET A 163 -16.46 -41.55 -25.30
CA MET A 163 -17.12 -41.49 -23.99
C MET A 163 -16.32 -40.90 -22.80
N GLY A 164 -16.79 -39.71 -22.37
CA GLY A 164 -17.02 -39.41 -20.96
C GLY A 164 -15.80 -39.06 -20.10
N SER A 165 -15.43 -37.78 -20.08
CA SER A 165 -14.91 -37.18 -18.84
C SER A 165 -15.22 -35.69 -18.81
N PHE A 166 -16.09 -35.32 -17.87
CA PHE A 166 -16.35 -33.93 -17.50
C PHE A 166 -15.09 -33.37 -16.82
N SER A 167 -14.15 -32.85 -17.61
CA SER A 167 -13.14 -31.95 -17.09
C SER A 167 -13.37 -30.58 -17.71
N SER A 168 -13.53 -29.56 -16.86
CA SER A 168 -13.55 -28.14 -17.23
C SER A 168 -12.30 -27.82 -18.08
N ALA A 169 -12.44 -27.96 -19.40
CA ALA A 169 -11.38 -27.78 -20.35
C ALA A 169 -11.23 -26.28 -20.60
N VAL A 170 -10.34 -25.66 -19.82
CA VAL A 170 -9.82 -24.32 -20.12
C VAL A 170 -9.21 -24.38 -21.53
N LYS A 171 -9.87 -23.76 -22.50
CA LYS A 171 -9.37 -23.61 -23.87
C LYS A 171 -8.05 -22.85 -23.85
N THR A 172 -6.93 -23.55 -23.98
CA THR A 172 -5.62 -22.93 -24.19
C THR A 172 -5.51 -22.49 -25.65
N VAL A 173 -5.42 -21.19 -25.89
CA VAL A 173 -5.17 -20.61 -27.22
C VAL A 173 -3.70 -20.84 -27.60
N SER A 174 -3.47 -21.55 -28.71
CA SER A 174 -2.16 -21.70 -29.36
C SER A 174 -1.71 -20.34 -29.93
N ARG A 175 -0.46 -19.96 -29.71
CA ARG A 175 0.05 -18.61 -30.02
C ARG A 175 0.74 -18.54 -31.38
N ASP A 176 0.30 -17.61 -32.24
CA ASP A 176 1.06 -17.11 -33.38
C ASP A 176 2.00 -15.96 -32.96
N ALA A 177 3.18 -15.93 -33.57
CA ALA A 177 4.36 -15.19 -33.12
C ALA A 177 4.37 -13.68 -33.44
N ARG A 178 3.22 -12.96 -33.35
CA ARG A 178 3.18 -11.55 -33.77
C ARG A 178 2.40 -10.55 -32.92
N THR A 179 2.24 -10.79 -31.62
CA THR A 179 1.73 -9.76 -30.70
C THR A 179 2.48 -9.79 -29.37
N THR A 180 3.20 -8.72 -29.08
CA THR A 180 3.86 -8.37 -27.80
C THR A 180 2.88 -7.71 -26.82
N ALA A 181 1.58 -8.01 -26.90
CA ALA A 181 0.58 -7.47 -25.99
C ALA A 181 0.58 -8.24 -24.65
N ALA A 182 0.49 -7.48 -23.55
CA ALA A 182 0.33 -8.00 -22.20
C ALA A 182 -0.85 -8.98 -22.14
N ARG A 183 -0.62 -10.16 -21.54
CA ARG A 183 -1.65 -11.22 -21.46
C ARG A 183 -2.83 -10.75 -20.58
N PRO A 184 -4.08 -11.08 -20.94
CA PRO A 184 -5.23 -10.75 -20.10
C PRO A 184 -5.11 -11.45 -18.74
N ARG A 185 -5.25 -10.69 -17.65
CA ARG A 185 -5.33 -11.22 -16.29
C ARG A 185 -6.77 -11.65 -16.00
N VAL A 186 -6.94 -12.76 -15.31
CA VAL A 186 -8.25 -13.20 -14.79
C VAL A 186 -8.40 -12.60 -13.39
N PRO A 187 -9.38 -11.72 -13.14
CA PRO A 187 -9.58 -11.12 -11.83
C PRO A 187 -10.01 -12.16 -10.78
N PHE A 188 -9.53 -12.00 -9.55
CA PHE A 188 -10.00 -12.80 -8.40
C PHE A 188 -11.45 -12.50 -8.01
N HIS A 189 -11.93 -11.32 -8.38
CA HIS A 189 -13.19 -10.79 -7.93
C HIS A 189 -14.16 -10.66 -9.11
N ILE A 190 -15.36 -11.20 -8.94
CA ILE A 190 -16.43 -11.07 -9.93
C ILE A 190 -16.91 -9.61 -9.91
N PRO A 191 -16.80 -8.85 -11.02
CA PRO A 191 -17.10 -7.41 -11.02
C PRO A 191 -18.54 -7.04 -10.65
N SER A 192 -19.48 -7.99 -10.76
CA SER A 192 -20.89 -7.78 -10.43
C SER A 192 -21.22 -7.92 -8.94
N ILE A 193 -20.29 -8.46 -8.13
CA ILE A 193 -20.45 -8.60 -6.68
C ILE A 193 -19.69 -7.46 -6.04
N THR A 194 -20.30 -6.70 -5.14
CA THR A 194 -19.56 -5.65 -4.41
C THR A 194 -18.62 -6.30 -3.39
N ARG A 195 -17.38 -5.80 -3.27
CA ARG A 195 -16.49 -6.24 -2.18
C ARG A 195 -17.05 -5.79 -0.83
N PRO A 196 -17.20 -6.67 0.17
CA PRO A 196 -17.70 -6.29 1.50
C PRO A 196 -16.89 -5.17 2.14
N GLN A 197 -15.56 -5.18 1.96
CA GLN A 197 -14.68 -4.12 2.47
C GLN A 197 -15.07 -2.74 1.92
N ARG A 198 -15.58 -2.67 0.68
CA ARG A 198 -16.05 -1.42 0.06
C ARG A 198 -17.42 -1.02 0.57
N GLU A 199 -18.31 -1.98 0.74
CA GLU A 199 -19.67 -1.75 1.24
C GLU A 199 -19.64 -1.19 2.67
N PHE A 200 -18.85 -1.81 3.54
CA PHE A 200 -18.69 -1.41 4.94
C PHE A 200 -17.58 -0.38 5.16
N LYS A 201 -16.96 0.13 4.09
CA LYS A 201 -15.88 1.12 4.13
C LYS A 201 -14.72 0.71 5.06
N MET A 202 -14.43 -0.58 5.09
CA MET A 202 -13.29 -1.14 5.83
C MET A 202 -12.01 -0.77 5.08
N VAL A 203 -11.14 -0.02 5.74
CA VAL A 203 -9.79 0.23 5.25
C VAL A 203 -8.97 -1.04 5.49
N VAL A 204 -8.27 -1.50 4.46
CA VAL A 204 -7.42 -2.69 4.55
C VAL A 204 -5.97 -2.24 4.45
N ASP A 205 -5.22 -2.41 5.53
CA ASP A 205 -3.76 -2.26 5.51
C ASP A 205 -3.10 -3.63 5.29
N ASN A 206 -2.38 -3.76 4.19
CA ASN A 206 -1.63 -4.97 3.81
C ASN A 206 -0.11 -4.75 3.91
N SER A 207 0.34 -3.72 4.65
CA SER A 207 1.75 -3.43 4.91
C SER A 207 2.49 -4.57 5.62
N ASN A 208 1.75 -5.47 6.27
CA ASN A 208 2.27 -6.59 7.05
C ASN A 208 3.17 -6.14 8.23
N GLU A 209 2.86 -4.97 8.78
CA GLU A 209 3.43 -4.47 10.03
C GLU A 209 2.80 -5.16 11.24
N PRO A 210 3.49 -5.27 12.39
CA PRO A 210 2.90 -5.78 13.62
C PRO A 210 1.62 -5.01 13.99
N PHE A 211 0.57 -5.74 14.35
CA PHE A 211 -0.70 -5.13 14.72
C PHE A 211 -0.54 -4.21 15.93
N GLU A 212 -0.90 -2.93 15.76
CA GLU A 212 -0.93 -1.95 16.84
C GLU A 212 -2.37 -1.50 17.13
N HIS A 213 -2.74 -1.52 18.40
CA HIS A 213 -4.05 -1.03 18.83
C HIS A 213 -3.93 -0.32 20.18
N PHE A 214 -4.56 0.85 20.31
CA PHE A 214 -4.42 1.75 21.47
C PHE A 214 -5.04 1.18 22.76
N TRP A 215 -5.97 0.23 22.66
CA TRP A 215 -6.52 -0.49 23.82
C TRP A 215 -5.66 -1.66 24.29
N LEU A 216 -4.62 -2.03 23.55
CA LEU A 216 -3.79 -3.16 23.92
C LEU A 216 -2.57 -2.68 24.70
N GLU A 217 -2.28 -3.38 25.80
CA GLU A 217 -1.12 -3.11 26.63
C GLU A 217 0.16 -3.42 25.84
N LYS A 218 1.18 -2.57 25.99
CA LYS A 218 2.51 -2.80 25.42
C LYS A 218 3.39 -3.44 26.49
N SER A 219 4.30 -4.32 26.07
CA SER A 219 5.29 -4.90 26.97
C SER A 219 6.17 -3.83 27.62
N GLU A 220 6.77 -4.14 28.76
CA GLU A 220 7.61 -3.23 29.56
C GLU A 220 8.78 -2.65 28.75
N ASP A 221 9.28 -3.41 27.78
CA ASP A 221 10.34 -3.01 26.83
C ASP A 221 9.82 -2.24 25.60
N GLY A 222 8.49 -2.09 25.46
CA GLY A 222 7.81 -1.43 24.35
C GLY A 222 7.88 -2.19 23.02
N SER A 223 8.40 -3.43 23.00
CA SER A 223 8.73 -4.15 21.75
C SER A 223 7.53 -4.84 21.10
N ARG A 224 6.54 -5.25 21.90
CA ARG A 224 5.36 -5.99 21.42
C ARG A 224 4.10 -5.57 22.15
N VAL A 225 2.97 -5.79 21.48
CA VAL A 225 1.64 -5.68 22.06
C VAL A 225 1.33 -6.99 22.79
N ILE A 226 0.91 -6.91 24.06
CA ILE A 226 0.52 -8.03 24.90
C ILE A 226 -0.92 -8.43 24.56
N HIS A 227 -1.16 -9.73 24.41
CA HIS A 227 -2.52 -10.21 24.18
C HIS A 227 -3.36 -9.97 25.46
N PRO A 228 -4.59 -9.42 25.39
CA PRO A 228 -5.37 -9.07 26.58
C PRO A 228 -5.58 -10.22 27.56
N LEU A 229 -5.61 -11.45 27.05
CA LEU A 229 -5.79 -12.66 27.85
C LEU A 229 -4.47 -13.34 28.28
N GLU A 230 -3.30 -12.78 27.96
CA GLU A 230 -1.98 -13.38 28.29
C GLU A 230 -1.73 -13.45 29.80
N ASN A 231 -2.32 -12.53 30.56
CA ASN A 231 -2.14 -12.45 32.01
C ASN A 231 -3.11 -13.34 32.81
N TYR A 232 -4.05 -14.02 32.13
CA TYR A 232 -5.01 -14.90 32.76
C TYR A 232 -4.52 -16.35 32.67
N THR A 233 -4.68 -17.08 33.75
CA THR A 233 -4.36 -18.51 33.82
C THR A 233 -5.58 -19.34 33.45
N ASP A 234 -5.37 -20.61 33.06
CA ASP A 234 -6.47 -21.53 32.74
C ASP A 234 -7.51 -21.63 33.88
N LEU A 235 -7.06 -21.46 35.12
CA LEU A 235 -7.91 -21.50 36.32
C LEU A 235 -8.87 -20.30 36.39
N ASP A 236 -8.52 -19.16 35.80
CA ASP A 236 -9.36 -17.96 35.78
C ASP A 236 -10.56 -18.11 34.83
N PHE A 237 -10.55 -19.13 33.96
CA PHE A 237 -11.62 -19.41 32.99
C PHE A 237 -12.55 -20.57 33.42
N ILE A 238 -12.29 -21.21 34.57
CA ILE A 238 -13.15 -22.29 35.08
C ILE A 238 -14.31 -21.68 35.85
N ASP A 239 -15.36 -21.26 35.14
CA ASP A 239 -16.43 -20.48 35.77
C ASP A 239 -17.39 -21.32 36.64
N ARG A 240 -17.56 -22.64 36.40
CA ARG A 240 -18.44 -23.48 37.24
C ARG A 240 -17.96 -24.93 37.28
N HIS A 241 -18.10 -25.56 38.44
CA HIS A 241 -17.78 -26.97 38.68
C HIS A 241 -18.32 -27.87 37.57
N THR A 242 -17.41 -28.41 36.73
CA THR A 242 -17.67 -29.41 35.69
C THR A 242 -17.94 -30.80 36.28
N MET A 243 -18.59 -30.86 37.44
CA MET A 243 -18.91 -32.12 38.11
C MET A 243 -20.29 -32.55 37.63
N ASP A 244 -20.28 -33.55 36.75
CA ASP A 244 -21.43 -34.20 36.09
C ASP A 244 -22.21 -33.35 35.07
N VAL A 245 -21.62 -33.16 33.88
CA VAL A 245 -22.36 -32.75 32.68
C VAL A 245 -22.81 -34.01 31.93
N GLU A 246 -24.11 -34.27 31.91
CA GLU A 246 -24.69 -35.33 31.07
C GLU A 246 -24.55 -34.97 29.59
N LEU A 247 -24.16 -35.94 28.75
CA LEU A 247 -24.02 -35.73 27.31
C LEU A 247 -25.40 -35.42 26.69
N VAL A 248 -25.59 -34.16 26.29
CA VAL A 248 -26.78 -33.73 25.56
C VAL A 248 -26.57 -33.98 24.06
N LYS A 249 -27.42 -34.81 23.45
CA LYS A 249 -27.41 -34.99 22.00
C LYS A 249 -27.92 -33.71 21.31
N PRO A 250 -27.35 -33.35 20.15
CA PRO A 250 -27.85 -32.22 19.38
C PRO A 250 -29.32 -32.47 18.98
N LEU A 251 -30.10 -31.39 18.96
CA LEU A 251 -31.47 -31.42 18.49
C LEU A 251 -31.54 -31.80 17.00
N PRO A 252 -32.65 -32.39 16.51
CA PRO A 252 -32.84 -32.68 15.10
C PRO A 252 -32.82 -31.42 14.24
N VAL A 253 -32.25 -31.51 13.03
CA VAL A 253 -32.10 -30.38 12.08
C VAL A 253 -33.45 -29.72 11.75
N GLU A 254 -34.51 -30.51 11.69
CA GLU A 254 -35.90 -30.05 11.43
C GLU A 254 -36.43 -29.14 12.55
N SER A 255 -35.90 -29.28 13.77
CA SER A 255 -36.28 -28.51 14.97
C SER A 255 -35.33 -27.35 15.25
N THR A 256 -34.19 -27.28 14.57
CA THR A 256 -33.18 -26.22 14.72
C THR A 256 -32.94 -25.51 13.37
N PRO A 257 -33.91 -24.71 12.89
CA PRO A 257 -33.69 -23.93 11.69
C PRO A 257 -32.57 -22.90 11.90
N PHE A 258 -31.80 -22.66 10.83
CA PHE A 258 -30.76 -21.63 10.84
C PHE A 258 -31.37 -20.25 11.09
N LYS A 259 -30.86 -19.54 12.10
CA LYS A 259 -31.20 -18.13 12.34
C LYS A 259 -30.17 -17.24 11.66
N LEU A 260 -30.58 -16.54 10.60
CA LEU A 260 -29.78 -15.47 10.00
C LEU A 260 -29.78 -14.26 10.94
N VAL A 261 -28.59 -13.72 11.20
CA VAL A 261 -28.38 -12.55 12.06
C VAL A 261 -27.55 -11.54 11.27
N GLU A 262 -28.21 -10.51 10.75
CA GLU A 262 -27.57 -9.43 9.98
C GLU A 262 -27.69 -8.07 10.67
N GLU A 263 -28.80 -7.82 11.36
CA GLU A 263 -29.05 -6.53 12.02
C GLU A 263 -28.48 -6.46 13.45
N VAL A 264 -28.14 -5.24 13.88
CA VAL A 264 -27.66 -4.96 15.25
C VAL A 264 -28.68 -5.40 16.32
N LYS A 265 -29.97 -5.35 16.00
CA LYS A 265 -31.03 -5.80 16.92
C LYS A 265 -30.96 -7.31 17.14
N ASP A 266 -30.86 -8.08 16.06
CA ASP A 266 -30.78 -9.54 16.12
C ASP A 266 -29.49 -10.00 16.79
N LEU A 267 -28.39 -9.26 16.58
CA LEU A 267 -27.11 -9.50 17.27
C LEU A 267 -27.24 -9.30 18.79
N LYS A 268 -27.95 -8.26 19.23
CA LYS A 268 -28.22 -8.03 20.66
C LYS A 268 -29.08 -9.14 21.26
N GLU A 269 -30.12 -9.57 20.56
CA GLU A 269 -30.94 -10.70 20.99
C GLU A 269 -30.12 -11.99 21.09
N LEU A 270 -29.21 -12.23 20.14
CA LEU A 270 -28.30 -13.38 20.19
C LEU A 270 -27.34 -13.28 21.37
N ALA A 271 -26.74 -12.11 21.60
CA ALA A 271 -25.81 -11.89 22.71
C ALA A 271 -26.47 -12.13 24.08
N VAL A 272 -27.72 -11.67 24.27
CA VAL A 272 -28.49 -11.95 25.50
C VAL A 272 -28.75 -13.45 25.65
N LYS A 273 -29.12 -14.14 24.58
CA LYS A 273 -29.30 -15.60 24.63
C LYS A 273 -28.01 -16.32 25.02
N LEU A 274 -26.87 -15.95 24.40
CA LEU A 274 -25.57 -16.57 24.67
C LEU A 274 -25.05 -16.28 26.08
N HIS A 275 -25.39 -15.13 26.65
CA HIS A 275 -25.04 -14.79 28.03
C HIS A 275 -25.66 -15.73 29.07
N ASP A 276 -26.84 -16.28 28.78
CA ASP A 276 -27.58 -17.13 29.71
C ASP A 276 -27.22 -18.63 29.59
N VAL A 277 -26.38 -19.02 28.63
CA VAL A 277 -25.95 -20.41 28.42
C VAL A 277 -24.58 -20.67 29.06
N ASN A 278 -24.39 -21.88 29.57
CA ASN A 278 -23.10 -22.29 30.15
C ASN A 278 -22.03 -22.62 29.10
N GLU A 279 -22.43 -23.01 27.87
CA GLU A 279 -21.55 -23.35 26.76
C GLU A 279 -22.21 -23.05 25.41
N PHE A 280 -21.42 -22.74 24.38
CA PHE A 280 -21.89 -22.54 23.01
C PHE A 280 -20.80 -22.95 22.01
N ALA A 281 -21.18 -23.16 20.76
CA ALA A 281 -20.30 -23.54 19.65
C ALA A 281 -20.54 -22.66 18.42
#